data_AF-A0A059WNA8-F1
#
_entry.id   AF-A0A059WNA8-F1
#
_cell.length_a   1.000
_cell.length_b   1.000
_cell.length_c   1.000
_cell.angle_alpha   90.00
_cell.angle_beta   90.00
_cell.angle_gamma   90.00
#
_symmetry.space_group_name_H-M   'P 1'
#
loop_
_entity.id
_entity.type
_entity.pdbx_description
1 polymer ?
#
loop_
_entity_poly.entity_id
_entity_poly.type
_entity_poly.pdbx_seq_one_letter_code
_entity_poly.pdbx_strand_id
1 'polypeptide(L)'
;MKVDDWSDDPAWKARVPTGERWLSTNHLMGKGYWTWLIPLGNGSTSIGIVADNDLHPYSRINRYERAVGWLGEFEPQCARVIEALPPDYLEDFLALKHYAHGCERVISPDAWSLVGEAGVFTDPFYSPGSDFIAIGNDLTTDLITRVVAGEDVTARAEAFNVNYLRLYDAFLRLYDGQYRLMGNAQVMTAKAAWDNGCYWAISALLYFQRRYRDPAFMASIEPLMRRFFVLHARMQQFFRAWDLADDTSYADGAANVTSMESLFRLQSALAAPRMTDDELRATLQTNFEFLERFAQAWQAQACAAHPSLARAVPDGTGEPMDISALTVAPASALR
;
A
#
# COMPACT_ATOMS: atom_id res chain seq x y z
N MET A 1 -0.91 24.36 3.54
CA MET A 1 -0.24 24.25 2.23
C MET A 1 -1.19 23.59 1.24
N LYS A 2 -1.40 24.13 0.03
CA LYS A 2 -2.31 23.54 -0.97
C LYS A 2 -1.54 23.15 -2.22
N VAL A 3 -1.50 21.85 -2.53
CA VAL A 3 -0.80 21.32 -3.71
C VAL A 3 -1.46 21.82 -5.01
N ASP A 4 -2.77 22.07 -5.00
CA ASP A 4 -3.52 22.64 -6.14
C ASP A 4 -2.93 23.97 -6.66
N ASP A 5 -2.25 24.73 -5.79
CA ASP A 5 -1.65 26.03 -6.12
C ASP A 5 -0.24 25.89 -6.72
N TRP A 6 0.28 24.67 -6.87
CA TRP A 6 1.66 24.42 -7.30
C TRP A 6 1.82 24.46 -8.82
N SER A 7 0.75 24.23 -9.58
CA SER A 7 0.80 24.27 -11.04
C SER A 7 -0.32 25.15 -11.59
N ASP A 8 -0.01 25.95 -12.60
CA ASP A 8 -1.00 26.71 -13.36
C ASP A 8 -1.48 25.98 -14.62
N ASP A 9 -0.97 24.77 -14.88
CA ASP A 9 -1.38 23.95 -16.03
C ASP A 9 -2.88 23.58 -15.93
N PRO A 10 -3.73 24.05 -16.88
CA PRO A 10 -5.14 23.71 -16.91
C PRO A 10 -5.39 22.20 -17.05
N ALA A 11 -4.54 21.48 -17.79
CA ALA A 11 -4.67 20.03 -17.98
C ALA A 11 -4.40 19.27 -16.68
N TRP A 12 -3.44 19.74 -15.88
CA TRP A 12 -3.18 19.20 -14.54
C TRP A 12 -4.33 19.48 -13.56
N LYS A 13 -4.86 20.72 -13.54
CA LYS A 13 -6.01 21.10 -12.71
C LYS A 13 -7.27 20.30 -13.08
N ALA A 14 -7.51 20.06 -14.36
CA ALA A 14 -8.67 19.29 -14.84
C ALA A 14 -8.72 17.83 -14.35
N ARG A 15 -7.59 17.26 -13.90
CA ARG A 15 -7.54 15.89 -13.33
C ARG A 15 -8.30 15.76 -12.01
N VAL A 16 -8.41 16.85 -11.23
CA VAL A 16 -9.20 16.94 -9.99
C VAL A 16 -9.99 18.26 -10.06
N PRO A 17 -11.14 18.27 -10.75
CA PRO A 17 -11.85 19.51 -11.08
C PRO A 17 -12.41 20.26 -9.87
N THR A 18 -12.47 19.60 -8.70
CA THR A 18 -12.89 20.24 -7.44
C THR A 18 -11.82 21.19 -6.88
N GLY A 19 -10.54 21.08 -7.29
CA GLY A 19 -9.44 21.84 -6.71
C GLY A 19 -9.13 21.44 -5.25
N GLU A 20 -9.50 20.21 -4.88
CA GLU A 20 -9.37 19.68 -3.53
C GLU A 20 -8.30 18.57 -3.44
N ARG A 21 -7.32 18.55 -4.36
CA ARG A 21 -6.22 17.56 -4.30
C ARG A 21 -5.50 17.65 -2.96
N TRP A 22 -5.32 18.86 -2.44
CA TRP A 22 -4.69 19.12 -1.15
C TRP A 22 -5.40 18.46 0.04
N LEU A 23 -6.69 18.11 -0.07
CA LEU A 23 -7.44 17.37 0.97
C LEU A 23 -7.13 15.87 1.00
N SER A 24 -6.38 15.36 0.01
CA SER A 24 -5.89 13.97 0.01
C SER A 24 -4.57 13.83 0.76
N THR A 25 -4.22 12.60 1.17
CA THR A 25 -2.84 12.25 1.50
C THR A 25 -2.02 12.26 0.21
N ASN A 26 -1.26 13.34 -0.01
CA ASN A 26 -0.43 13.48 -1.20
C ASN A 26 0.93 12.86 -0.97
N HIS A 27 1.45 12.18 -1.99
CA HIS A 27 2.74 11.50 -1.94
C HIS A 27 3.57 11.98 -3.14
N LEU A 28 4.66 12.69 -2.88
CA LEU A 28 5.68 12.99 -3.88
C LEU A 28 6.65 11.83 -3.90
N MET A 29 6.93 11.23 -5.06
CA MET A 29 7.65 9.96 -5.14
C MET A 29 8.82 10.06 -6.11
N GLY A 30 9.91 9.42 -5.75
CA GLY A 30 11.06 9.26 -6.61
C GLY A 30 11.83 7.99 -6.29
N LYS A 31 12.94 7.80 -6.97
CA LYS A 31 13.73 6.56 -6.85
C LYS A 31 14.32 6.43 -5.46
N GLY A 32 13.75 5.57 -4.62
CA GLY A 32 14.25 5.32 -3.28
C GLY A 32 13.58 6.14 -2.18
N TYR A 33 12.53 6.90 -2.48
CA TYR A 33 11.86 7.73 -1.48
C TYR A 33 10.42 8.06 -1.82
N TRP A 34 9.70 8.55 -0.81
CA TRP A 34 8.50 9.35 -0.98
C TRP A 34 8.37 10.41 0.13
N THR A 35 7.65 11.49 -0.14
CA THR A 35 7.34 12.56 0.80
C THR A 35 5.82 12.69 0.94
N TRP A 36 5.29 12.58 2.15
CA TRP A 36 3.86 12.82 2.39
C TRP A 36 3.55 14.29 2.61
N LEU A 37 2.34 14.70 2.23
CA LEU A 37 1.74 15.98 2.58
C LEU A 37 0.30 15.71 3.05
N ILE A 38 0.03 15.98 4.33
CA ILE A 38 -1.26 15.68 4.97
C ILE A 38 -1.78 16.93 5.67
N PRO A 39 -2.90 17.54 5.21
CA PRO A 39 -3.52 18.63 5.96
C PRO A 39 -4.11 18.09 7.28
N LEU A 40 -3.88 18.82 8.37
CA LEU A 40 -4.37 18.49 9.70
C LEU A 40 -5.55 19.39 10.09
N GLY A 41 -6.43 18.90 10.96
CA GLY A 41 -7.65 19.61 11.37
C GLY A 41 -7.40 20.92 12.14
N ASN A 42 -6.20 21.11 12.67
CA ASN A 42 -5.76 22.35 13.34
C ASN A 42 -5.24 23.42 12.36
N GLY A 43 -5.23 23.15 11.05
CA GLY A 43 -4.72 24.06 10.01
C GLY A 43 -3.25 23.82 9.63
N SER A 44 -2.52 22.99 10.38
CA SER A 44 -1.14 22.60 10.07
C SER A 44 -1.10 21.64 8.87
N THR A 45 0.08 21.45 8.29
CA THR A 45 0.30 20.40 7.28
C THR A 45 1.45 19.52 7.74
N SER A 46 1.18 18.23 7.94
CA SER A 46 2.22 17.25 8.23
C SER A 46 2.99 16.94 6.95
N ILE A 47 4.32 17.02 7.03
CA ILE A 47 5.24 16.72 5.94
C ILE A 47 6.27 15.74 6.49
N GLY A 48 6.54 14.66 5.75
CA GLY A 48 7.57 13.71 6.15
C GLY A 48 8.20 13.03 4.97
N ILE A 49 9.51 12.81 5.08
CA ILE A 49 10.34 12.15 4.09
C ILE A 49 10.61 10.74 4.57
N VAL A 50 10.33 9.77 3.70
CA VAL A 50 10.61 8.36 3.96
C VAL A 50 11.49 7.86 2.84
N ALA A 51 12.62 7.27 3.18
CA ALA A 51 13.65 6.96 2.22
C ALA A 51 14.39 5.67 2.54
N ASP A 52 14.76 4.93 1.50
CA ASP A 52 15.72 3.85 1.57
C ASP A 52 17.08 4.43 1.95
N ASN A 53 17.64 3.98 3.08
CA ASN A 53 18.88 4.54 3.62
C ASN A 53 20.11 4.29 2.73
N ASP A 54 20.10 3.26 1.89
CA ASP A 54 21.22 2.97 0.97
C ASP A 54 21.20 3.93 -0.23
N LEU A 55 20.01 4.41 -0.63
CA LEU A 55 19.83 5.37 -1.72
C LEU A 55 19.86 6.83 -1.22
N HIS A 56 19.26 7.09 -0.06
CA HIS A 56 19.18 8.40 0.58
C HIS A 56 19.59 8.27 2.06
N PRO A 57 20.89 8.43 2.38
CA PRO A 57 21.38 8.23 3.73
C PRO A 57 20.66 9.08 4.77
N TYR A 58 20.28 8.47 5.90
CA TYR A 58 19.57 9.15 7.01
C TYR A 58 20.26 10.44 7.46
N SER A 59 21.59 10.49 7.42
CA SER A 59 22.36 11.69 7.77
C SER A 59 22.06 12.91 6.89
N ARG A 60 21.48 12.72 5.70
CA ARG A 60 21.06 13.78 4.77
C ARG A 60 19.68 14.35 5.06
N ILE A 61 18.87 13.70 5.91
CA ILE A 61 17.47 14.11 6.19
C ILE A 61 17.15 14.26 7.69
N ASN A 62 18.10 13.92 8.58
CA ASN A 62 17.86 13.83 10.02
C ASN A 62 17.86 15.15 10.82
N ARG A 63 17.88 16.29 10.14
CA ARG A 63 17.70 17.63 10.73
C ARG A 63 16.87 18.47 9.77
N TYR A 64 16.11 19.42 10.29
CA TYR A 64 15.21 20.24 9.49
C TYR A 64 15.92 20.89 8.28
N GLU A 65 17.05 21.55 8.48
CA GLU A 65 17.79 22.22 7.40
C GLU A 65 18.28 21.22 6.34
N ARG A 66 18.64 20.01 6.79
CA ARG A 66 19.09 18.93 5.90
C ARG A 66 17.91 18.35 5.12
N ALA A 67 16.76 18.14 5.77
CA ALA A 67 15.53 17.69 5.14
C ALA A 67 15.04 18.69 4.08
N VAL A 68 15.04 20.00 4.38
CA VAL A 68 14.68 21.04 3.40
C VAL A 68 15.70 21.09 2.27
N GLY A 69 17.01 21.03 2.57
CA GLY A 69 18.05 20.98 1.54
C GLY A 69 17.95 19.74 0.65
N TRP A 70 17.57 18.59 1.22
CA TRP A 70 17.29 17.36 0.49
C TRP A 70 16.06 17.51 -0.41
N LEU A 71 14.96 18.12 0.09
CA LEU A 71 13.80 18.45 -0.74
C LEU A 71 14.19 19.40 -1.87
N GLY A 72 15.14 20.32 -1.65
CA GLY A 72 15.65 21.19 -2.73
C GLY A 72 16.27 20.43 -3.90
N GLU A 73 16.86 19.26 -3.65
CA GLU A 73 17.45 18.39 -4.68
C GLU A 73 16.40 17.49 -5.36
N PHE A 74 15.52 16.87 -4.56
CA PHE A 74 14.63 15.81 -5.04
C PHE A 74 13.19 16.27 -5.29
N GLU A 75 12.70 17.28 -4.56
CA GLU A 75 11.35 17.84 -4.65
C GLU A 75 11.36 19.38 -4.61
N PRO A 76 12.03 20.05 -5.57
CA PRO A 76 12.38 21.48 -5.47
C PRO A 76 11.17 22.39 -5.37
N GLN A 77 10.00 21.97 -5.86
CA GLN A 77 8.76 22.70 -5.70
C GLN A 77 8.25 22.67 -4.25
N CYS A 78 8.32 21.51 -3.60
CA CYS A 78 7.96 21.37 -2.19
C CYS A 78 8.90 22.20 -1.31
N ALA A 79 10.21 22.13 -1.56
CA ALA A 79 11.19 22.93 -0.84
C ALA A 79 10.90 24.44 -0.92
N ARG A 80 10.65 24.98 -2.13
CA ARG A 80 10.31 26.40 -2.30
C ARG A 80 9.08 26.82 -1.51
N VAL A 81 8.07 25.96 -1.44
CA VAL A 81 6.85 26.24 -0.68
C VAL A 81 7.13 26.27 0.82
N ILE A 82 7.98 25.36 1.33
CA ILE A 82 8.40 25.33 2.74
C ILE A 82 9.28 26.55 3.06
N GLU A 83 10.26 26.87 2.23
CA GLU A 83 11.19 28.00 2.41
C GLU A 83 10.51 29.37 2.37
N ALA A 84 9.36 29.47 1.68
CA ALA A 84 8.55 30.67 1.65
C ALA A 84 7.72 30.88 2.94
N LEU A 85 7.61 29.88 3.81
CA LEU A 85 6.91 30.02 5.09
C LEU A 85 7.79 30.78 6.10
N PRO A 86 7.17 31.56 7.01
CA PRO A 86 7.91 32.18 8.10
C PRO A 86 8.63 31.14 8.98
N PRO A 87 9.83 31.42 9.50
CA PRO A 87 10.59 30.45 10.31
C PRO A 87 9.85 29.93 11.56
N ASP A 88 8.93 30.72 12.11
CA ASP A 88 8.10 30.38 13.27
C ASP A 88 6.88 29.50 12.94
N TYR A 89 6.67 29.13 11.67
CA TYR A 89 5.63 28.18 11.24
C TYR A 89 6.06 26.71 11.42
N LEU A 90 7.35 26.44 11.67
CA LEU A 90 7.80 25.09 12.01
C LEU A 90 7.34 24.77 13.44
N GLU A 91 6.34 23.92 13.57
CA GLU A 91 5.81 23.50 14.88
C GLU A 91 6.70 22.46 15.56
N ASP A 92 7.14 21.43 14.83
CA ASP A 92 7.99 20.35 15.35
C ASP A 92 8.80 19.70 14.21
N PHE A 93 9.90 19.04 14.58
CA PHE A 93 10.70 18.20 13.69
C PHE A 93 11.18 16.95 14.41
N LEU A 94 10.79 15.79 13.89
CA LEU A 94 11.21 14.47 14.37
C LEU A 94 11.93 13.71 13.26
N ALA A 95 13.02 13.02 13.61
CA ALA A 95 13.71 12.12 12.72
C ALA A 95 13.87 10.74 13.36
N LEU A 96 13.29 9.73 12.74
CA LEU A 96 13.32 8.33 13.19
C LEU A 96 14.19 7.48 12.27
N LYS A 97 14.80 6.44 12.82
CA LYS A 97 15.47 5.36 12.08
C LYS A 97 15.12 4.02 12.72
N HIS A 98 15.13 2.95 11.93
CA HIS A 98 14.78 1.60 12.40
C HIS A 98 13.40 1.52 13.07
N TYR A 99 12.41 2.25 12.54
CA TYR A 99 11.04 2.21 13.05
C TYR A 99 10.30 0.92 12.66
N ALA A 100 10.69 0.28 11.55
CA ALA A 100 10.14 -0.99 11.10
C ALA A 100 10.61 -2.11 12.05
N HIS A 101 9.67 -2.84 12.64
CA HIS A 101 9.96 -3.92 13.59
C HIS A 101 8.83 -4.95 13.61
N GLY A 102 9.17 -6.15 14.06
CA GLY A 102 8.22 -7.26 14.27
C GLY A 102 8.43 -7.91 15.62
N CYS A 103 7.48 -8.75 16.02
CA CYS A 103 7.55 -9.57 17.22
C CYS A 103 7.46 -11.06 16.88
N GLU A 104 8.14 -11.89 17.66
CA GLU A 104 7.95 -13.36 17.61
C GLU A 104 6.53 -13.76 18.06
N ARG A 105 5.94 -12.96 18.95
CA ARG A 105 4.60 -13.16 19.48
C ARG A 105 3.93 -11.82 19.82
N VAL A 106 2.67 -11.68 19.42
CA VAL A 106 1.84 -10.51 19.73
C VAL A 106 0.58 -10.87 20.51
N ILE A 107 0.15 -12.14 20.49
CA ILE A 107 -1.01 -12.62 21.24
C ILE A 107 -0.64 -13.92 21.95
N SER A 108 -0.86 -13.98 23.27
CA SER A 108 -0.49 -15.12 24.10
C SER A 108 -1.70 -15.77 24.77
N PRO A 109 -1.72 -17.11 24.90
CA PRO A 109 -2.68 -17.78 25.79
C PRO A 109 -2.48 -17.40 27.27
N ASP A 110 -1.31 -16.87 27.65
CA ASP A 110 -1.00 -16.44 29.02
C ASP A 110 -1.56 -15.03 29.36
N ALA A 111 -2.72 -14.69 28.80
CA ALA A 111 -3.49 -13.48 29.10
C ALA A 111 -2.77 -12.14 28.83
N TRP A 112 -1.97 -12.05 27.76
CA TRP A 112 -1.43 -10.78 27.27
C TRP A 112 -1.48 -10.67 25.74
N SER A 113 -1.57 -9.43 25.25
CA SER A 113 -1.43 -9.08 23.84
C SER A 113 -0.69 -7.75 23.65
N LEU A 114 -0.04 -7.60 22.50
CA LEU A 114 0.59 -6.38 22.01
C LEU A 114 -0.24 -5.88 20.83
N VAL A 115 -0.69 -4.63 20.89
CA VAL A 115 -1.57 -4.04 19.87
C VAL A 115 -0.92 -2.81 19.25
N GLY A 116 -1.10 -2.66 17.94
CA GLY A 116 -0.54 -1.55 17.18
C GLY A 116 0.98 -1.56 17.19
N GLU A 117 1.57 -0.39 17.37
CA GLU A 117 3.03 -0.17 17.35
C GLU A 117 3.77 -0.81 18.53
N ALA A 118 3.07 -1.33 19.55
CA ALA A 118 3.68 -2.16 20.59
C ALA A 118 4.04 -3.56 20.09
N GLY A 119 3.43 -4.01 18.99
CA GLY A 119 3.64 -5.34 18.42
C GLY A 119 4.44 -5.30 17.12
N VAL A 120 3.86 -4.71 16.07
CA VAL A 120 4.49 -4.69 14.75
C VAL A 120 4.31 -3.34 14.06
N PHE A 121 5.30 -2.94 13.29
CA PHE A 121 5.22 -1.78 12.40
C PHE A 121 6.03 -2.06 11.13
N THR A 122 5.44 -1.78 9.96
CA THR A 122 6.13 -1.89 8.67
C THR A 122 6.64 -0.53 8.21
N ASP A 123 5.77 0.23 7.55
CA ASP A 123 6.08 1.44 6.82
C ASP A 123 4.84 2.35 6.82
N PRO A 124 4.99 3.68 6.86
CA PRO A 124 3.84 4.58 6.82
C PRO A 124 3.15 4.62 5.44
N PHE A 125 3.77 4.12 4.37
CA PHE A 125 3.16 4.10 3.04
C PHE A 125 1.94 3.18 3.00
N TYR A 126 0.81 3.68 2.50
CA TYR A 126 -0.55 3.10 2.62
C TYR A 126 -1.18 3.10 4.02
N SER A 127 -0.52 3.67 5.03
CA SER A 127 -1.05 3.74 6.40
C SER A 127 -1.48 2.39 7.02
N PRO A 128 -0.76 1.26 6.80
CA PRO A 128 -1.18 -0.05 7.31
C PRO A 128 -1.21 -0.13 8.84
N GLY A 129 -0.49 0.76 9.54
CA GLY A 129 -0.47 0.79 11.00
C GLY A 129 -1.88 0.88 11.60
N SER A 130 -2.77 1.66 10.99
CA SER A 130 -4.18 1.76 11.42
C SER A 130 -4.94 0.44 11.25
N ASP A 131 -4.67 -0.31 10.19
CA ASP A 131 -5.28 -1.63 9.98
C ASP A 131 -4.81 -2.61 11.06
N PHE A 132 -3.51 -2.62 11.38
CA PHE A 132 -2.95 -3.47 12.43
C PHE A 132 -3.43 -3.09 13.84
N ILE A 133 -3.64 -1.80 14.11
CA ILE A 133 -4.29 -1.31 15.34
C ILE A 133 -5.73 -1.83 15.40
N ALA A 134 -6.50 -1.66 14.32
CA ALA A 134 -7.91 -2.04 14.28
C ALA A 134 -8.10 -3.55 14.43
N ILE A 135 -7.35 -4.35 13.68
CA ILE A 135 -7.38 -5.81 13.76
C ILE A 135 -6.90 -6.26 15.15
N GLY A 136 -5.78 -5.73 15.66
CA GLY A 136 -5.25 -6.11 16.97
C GLY A 136 -6.22 -5.83 18.12
N ASN A 137 -6.94 -4.70 18.05
CA ASN A 137 -8.01 -4.37 18.98
C ASN A 137 -9.21 -5.33 18.88
N ASP A 138 -9.65 -5.66 17.67
CA ASP A 138 -10.76 -6.62 17.43
C ASP A 138 -10.43 -8.01 18.02
N LEU A 139 -9.22 -8.52 17.77
CA LEU A 139 -8.77 -9.84 18.26
C LEU A 139 -8.62 -9.84 19.78
N THR A 140 -7.98 -8.81 20.34
CA THR A 140 -7.79 -8.68 21.79
C THR A 140 -9.12 -8.57 22.52
N THR A 141 -10.06 -7.79 21.99
CA THR A 141 -11.39 -7.62 22.58
C THR A 141 -12.20 -8.91 22.56
N ASP A 142 -12.13 -9.71 21.48
CA ASP A 142 -12.77 -11.03 21.41
C ASP A 142 -12.23 -11.97 22.50
N LEU A 143 -10.90 -12.01 22.70
CA LEU A 143 -10.29 -12.82 23.76
C LEU A 143 -10.72 -12.37 25.16
N ILE A 144 -10.66 -11.06 25.46
CA ILE A 144 -11.06 -10.52 26.77
C ILE A 144 -12.52 -10.86 27.07
N THR A 145 -13.42 -10.67 26.10
CA THR A 145 -14.86 -10.92 26.27
C THR A 145 -15.14 -12.38 26.63
N ARG A 146 -14.47 -13.31 25.93
CA ARG A 146 -14.62 -14.75 26.13
C ARG A 146 -14.03 -15.23 27.45
N VAL A 147 -12.87 -14.72 27.83
CA VAL A 147 -12.26 -15.00 29.14
C VAL A 147 -13.18 -14.55 30.28
N VAL A 148 -13.75 -13.35 30.19
CA VAL A 148 -14.72 -12.85 31.17
C VAL A 148 -15.98 -13.72 31.24
N ALA A 149 -16.38 -14.35 30.13
CA ALA A 149 -17.48 -15.30 30.08
C ALA A 149 -17.12 -16.71 30.59
N GLY A 150 -15.86 -16.97 30.96
CA GLY A 150 -15.39 -18.26 31.44
C GLY A 150 -15.07 -19.28 30.35
N GLU A 151 -14.90 -18.84 29.10
CA GLU A 151 -14.50 -19.70 27.98
C GLU A 151 -12.98 -19.97 27.98
N ASP A 152 -12.56 -21.16 27.54
CA ASP A 152 -11.15 -21.43 27.20
C ASP A 152 -10.82 -20.81 25.84
N VAL A 153 -9.86 -19.88 25.83
CA VAL A 153 -9.43 -19.14 24.64
C VAL A 153 -8.07 -19.58 24.10
N THR A 154 -7.44 -20.61 24.68
CA THR A 154 -6.06 -21.01 24.39
C THR A 154 -5.83 -21.24 22.89
N ALA A 155 -6.62 -22.12 22.27
CA ALA A 155 -6.48 -22.43 20.83
C ALA A 155 -6.80 -21.22 19.93
N ARG A 156 -7.71 -20.35 20.37
CA ARG A 156 -8.10 -19.14 19.65
C ARG A 156 -7.00 -18.08 19.69
N ALA A 157 -6.37 -17.89 20.85
CA ALA A 157 -5.21 -17.01 21.00
C ALA A 157 -4.04 -17.44 20.11
N GLU A 158 -3.77 -18.75 20.04
CA GLU A 158 -2.76 -19.30 19.13
C GLU A 158 -3.09 -19.02 17.66
N ALA A 159 -4.33 -19.29 17.24
CA ALA A 159 -4.77 -19.01 15.88
C ALA A 159 -4.69 -17.51 15.53
N PHE A 160 -5.07 -16.64 16.45
CA PHE A 160 -4.96 -15.19 16.28
C PHE A 160 -3.51 -14.73 16.13
N ASN A 161 -2.61 -15.20 16.99
CA ASN A 161 -1.18 -14.88 16.89
C ASN A 161 -0.60 -15.27 15.52
N VAL A 162 -0.84 -16.52 15.11
CA VAL A 162 -0.33 -17.04 13.83
C VAL A 162 -0.90 -16.27 12.64
N ASN A 163 -2.21 -16.02 12.62
CA ASN A 163 -2.85 -15.33 11.50
C ASN A 163 -2.45 -13.85 11.43
N TYR A 164 -2.30 -13.19 12.58
CA TYR A 164 -1.86 -11.79 12.65
C TYR A 164 -0.43 -11.62 12.15
N LEU A 165 0.51 -12.46 12.58
CA LEU A 165 1.90 -12.39 12.13
C LEU A 165 2.05 -12.78 10.65
N ARG A 166 1.25 -13.74 10.14
CA ARG A 166 1.21 -14.03 8.70
C ARG A 166 0.70 -12.86 7.87
N LEU A 167 -0.29 -12.12 8.37
CA LEU A 167 -0.77 -10.90 7.73
C LEU A 167 0.33 -9.83 7.71
N TYR A 168 1.05 -9.65 8.83
CA TYR A 168 2.22 -8.78 8.91
C TYR A 168 3.30 -9.14 7.88
N ASP A 169 3.69 -10.40 7.79
CA ASP A 169 4.68 -10.88 6.81
C ASP A 169 4.26 -10.61 5.36
N ALA A 170 2.96 -10.69 5.07
CA ALA A 170 2.43 -10.37 3.75
C ALA A 170 2.53 -8.86 3.45
N PHE A 171 2.22 -8.00 4.43
CA PHE A 171 2.35 -6.54 4.29
C PHE A 171 3.81 -6.10 4.18
N LEU A 172 4.74 -6.73 4.90
CA LEU A 172 6.16 -6.37 4.81
C LEU A 172 6.69 -6.44 3.37
N ARG A 173 6.17 -7.37 2.55
CA ARG A 173 6.55 -7.54 1.14
C ARG A 173 6.14 -6.37 0.23
N LEU A 174 5.20 -5.53 0.67
CA LEU A 174 4.81 -4.30 -0.04
C LEU A 174 5.96 -3.27 -0.07
N TYR A 175 6.90 -3.39 0.87
CA TYR A 175 7.94 -2.39 1.13
C TYR A 175 9.35 -2.95 0.93
N ASP A 176 9.59 -4.19 1.33
CA ASP A 176 10.92 -4.81 1.31
C ASP A 176 11.55 -4.86 -0.09
N GLY A 177 12.64 -4.12 -0.26
CA GLY A 177 13.35 -3.94 -1.53
C GLY A 177 12.56 -3.22 -2.61
N GLN A 178 11.44 -2.56 -2.27
CA GLN A 178 10.55 -1.93 -3.25
C GLN A 178 10.86 -0.45 -3.49
N TYR A 179 11.47 0.26 -2.55
CA TYR A 179 11.61 1.72 -2.60
C TYR A 179 12.23 2.27 -3.89
N ARG A 180 13.17 1.52 -4.48
CA ARG A 180 13.82 1.92 -5.74
C ARG A 180 12.81 2.14 -6.88
N LEU A 181 11.79 1.28 -7.03
CA LEU A 181 10.85 1.35 -8.16
C LEU A 181 9.88 2.55 -8.07
N MET A 182 9.80 3.22 -6.92
CA MET A 182 8.90 4.37 -6.73
C MET A 182 9.20 5.52 -7.71
N GLY A 183 10.41 5.58 -8.25
CA GLY A 183 10.79 6.54 -9.29
C GLY A 183 10.43 6.13 -10.73
N ASN A 184 9.95 4.92 -10.95
CA ASN A 184 9.50 4.46 -12.26
C ASN A 184 7.98 4.63 -12.36
N ALA A 185 7.53 5.59 -13.18
CA ALA A 185 6.13 5.99 -13.25
C ALA A 185 5.20 4.83 -13.64
N GLN A 186 5.55 4.02 -14.64
CA GLN A 186 4.70 2.91 -15.07
C GLN A 186 4.74 1.74 -14.10
N VAL A 187 5.92 1.36 -13.62
CA VAL A 187 6.06 0.23 -12.69
C VAL A 187 5.41 0.55 -11.35
N MET A 188 5.57 1.77 -10.82
CA MET A 188 4.92 2.21 -9.60
C MET A 188 3.40 2.32 -9.77
N THR A 189 2.91 2.77 -10.92
CA THR A 189 1.46 2.75 -11.24
C THR A 189 0.91 1.33 -11.24
N ALA A 190 1.61 0.40 -11.88
CA ALA A 190 1.24 -1.01 -11.92
C ALA A 190 1.21 -1.63 -10.52
N LYS A 191 2.26 -1.37 -9.73
CA LYS A 191 2.35 -1.83 -8.33
C LYS A 191 1.23 -1.23 -7.48
N ALA A 192 0.98 0.07 -7.58
CA ALA A 192 -0.08 0.71 -6.80
C ALA A 192 -1.47 0.14 -7.14
N ALA A 193 -1.74 -0.12 -8.43
CA ALA A 193 -2.99 -0.75 -8.84
C ALA A 193 -3.10 -2.20 -8.35
N TRP A 194 -2.00 -2.96 -8.43
CA TRP A 194 -1.90 -4.31 -7.88
C TRP A 194 -2.14 -4.37 -6.38
N ASP A 195 -1.49 -3.49 -5.62
CA ASP A 195 -1.58 -3.44 -4.16
C ASP A 195 -2.99 -3.05 -3.72
N ASN A 196 -3.62 -2.05 -4.37
CA ASN A 196 -5.04 -1.71 -4.13
C ASN A 196 -5.97 -2.87 -4.49
N GLY A 197 -5.72 -3.54 -5.61
CA GLY A 197 -6.46 -4.73 -6.01
C GLY A 197 -6.40 -5.83 -4.95
N CYS A 198 -5.20 -6.18 -4.46
CA CYS A 198 -5.01 -7.16 -3.40
C CYS A 198 -5.72 -6.73 -2.09
N TYR A 199 -5.59 -5.46 -1.72
CA TYR A 199 -6.17 -4.91 -0.51
C TYR A 199 -7.70 -5.01 -0.53
N TRP A 200 -8.36 -4.52 -1.57
CA TRP A 200 -9.82 -4.56 -1.69
C TRP A 200 -10.36 -5.97 -1.92
N ALA A 201 -9.66 -6.80 -2.70
CA ALA A 201 -10.06 -8.16 -3.02
C ALA A 201 -10.08 -9.09 -1.80
N ILE A 202 -9.10 -8.95 -0.90
CA ILE A 202 -8.83 -9.92 0.16
C ILE A 202 -8.78 -9.25 1.53
N SER A 203 -7.77 -8.42 1.77
CA SER A 203 -7.42 -7.99 3.14
C SER A 203 -8.49 -7.12 3.78
N ALA A 204 -8.94 -6.08 3.06
CA ALA A 204 -10.01 -5.21 3.50
C ALA A 204 -11.34 -5.95 3.52
N LEU A 205 -11.64 -6.78 2.51
CA LEU A 205 -12.88 -7.55 2.48
C LEU A 205 -13.03 -8.44 3.72
N LEU A 206 -11.97 -9.16 4.13
CA LEU A 206 -11.98 -9.98 5.35
C LEU A 206 -12.22 -9.16 6.62
N TYR A 207 -11.66 -7.94 6.70
CA TYR A 207 -11.90 -7.03 7.82
C TYR A 207 -13.34 -6.53 7.83
N PHE A 208 -13.81 -6.00 6.69
CA PHE A 208 -15.17 -5.51 6.53
C PHE A 208 -16.19 -6.61 6.77
N GLN A 209 -15.87 -7.88 6.47
CA GLN A 209 -16.68 -9.08 6.74
C GLN A 209 -16.42 -9.72 8.13
N ARG A 210 -15.60 -9.09 9.00
CA ARG A 210 -15.34 -9.46 10.41
C ARG A 210 -14.86 -10.90 10.55
N ARG A 211 -14.07 -11.38 9.58
CA ARG A 211 -13.56 -12.76 9.55
C ARG A 211 -12.21 -12.95 10.19
N TYR A 212 -11.41 -11.89 10.39
CA TYR A 212 -10.16 -12.02 11.13
C TYR A 212 -10.34 -12.56 12.57
N ARG A 213 -11.48 -12.27 13.21
CA ARG A 213 -11.85 -12.79 14.54
C ARG A 213 -12.48 -14.20 14.52
N ASP A 214 -12.51 -14.87 13.37
CA ASP A 214 -13.11 -16.19 13.20
C ASP A 214 -12.06 -17.22 12.76
N PRO A 215 -11.42 -17.92 13.71
CA PRO A 215 -10.39 -18.92 13.39
C PRO A 215 -10.88 -20.05 12.50
N ALA A 216 -12.15 -20.46 12.64
CA ALA A 216 -12.71 -21.56 11.86
C ALA A 216 -12.89 -21.15 10.39
N PHE A 217 -13.42 -19.95 10.16
CA PHE A 217 -13.49 -19.40 8.81
C PHE A 217 -12.10 -19.20 8.19
N MET A 218 -11.16 -18.60 8.92
CA MET A 218 -9.79 -18.39 8.44
C MET A 218 -9.09 -19.71 8.08
N ALA A 219 -9.29 -20.76 8.88
CA ALA A 219 -8.80 -22.10 8.55
C ALA A 219 -9.46 -22.66 7.28
N SER A 220 -10.76 -22.43 7.07
CA SER A 220 -11.48 -22.91 5.87
C SER A 220 -10.97 -22.30 4.56
N ILE A 221 -10.35 -21.12 4.60
CA ILE A 221 -9.80 -20.43 3.42
C ILE A 221 -8.28 -20.53 3.29
N GLU A 222 -7.60 -21.29 4.15
CA GLU A 222 -6.13 -21.42 4.12
C GLU A 222 -5.58 -21.79 2.71
N PRO A 223 -6.18 -22.71 1.95
CA PRO A 223 -5.68 -23.06 0.62
C PRO A 223 -5.77 -21.88 -0.37
N LEU A 224 -6.78 -21.03 -0.25
CA LEU A 224 -6.90 -19.81 -1.05
C LEU A 224 -5.83 -18.80 -0.61
N MET A 225 -5.68 -18.55 0.69
CA MET A 225 -4.71 -17.59 1.21
C MET A 225 -3.28 -17.96 0.84
N ARG A 226 -2.93 -19.26 0.84
CA ARG A 226 -1.62 -19.73 0.39
C ARG A 226 -1.36 -19.39 -1.08
N ARG A 227 -2.33 -19.64 -1.97
CA ARG A 227 -2.23 -19.28 -3.40
C ARG A 227 -2.11 -17.77 -3.58
N PHE A 228 -2.92 -17.00 -2.85
CA PHE A 228 -2.85 -15.54 -2.82
C PHE A 228 -1.46 -15.02 -2.41
N PHE A 229 -0.89 -15.51 -1.31
CA PHE A 229 0.44 -15.06 -0.87
C PHE A 229 1.55 -15.41 -1.87
N VAL A 230 1.48 -16.58 -2.51
CA VAL A 230 2.41 -16.96 -3.58
C VAL A 230 2.29 -16.02 -4.78
N LEU A 231 1.06 -15.74 -5.23
CA LEU A 231 0.80 -14.82 -6.34
C LEU A 231 1.30 -13.40 -6.01
N HIS A 232 0.95 -12.89 -4.83
CA HIS A 232 1.38 -11.57 -4.37
C HIS A 232 2.91 -11.47 -4.31
N ALA A 233 3.59 -12.45 -3.70
CA ALA A 233 5.06 -12.45 -3.63
C ALA A 233 5.73 -12.49 -5.01
N ARG A 234 5.17 -13.27 -5.96
CA ARG A 234 5.66 -13.32 -7.35
C ARG A 234 5.50 -11.99 -8.07
N MET A 235 4.35 -11.33 -7.91
CA MET A 235 4.12 -10.02 -8.50
C MET A 235 5.03 -8.94 -7.89
N GLN A 236 5.24 -8.95 -6.57
CA GLN A 236 6.19 -8.05 -5.92
C GLN A 236 7.63 -8.24 -6.44
N GLN A 237 8.05 -9.49 -6.70
CA GLN A 237 9.35 -9.77 -7.33
C GLN A 237 9.39 -9.31 -8.78
N PHE A 238 8.31 -9.53 -9.53
CA PHE A 238 8.18 -9.15 -10.92
C PHE A 238 8.26 -7.64 -11.12
N PHE A 239 7.60 -6.82 -10.28
CA PHE A 239 7.70 -5.36 -10.39
C PHE A 239 9.14 -4.86 -10.16
N ARG A 240 9.89 -5.47 -9.24
CA ARG A 240 11.31 -5.16 -9.08
C ARG A 240 12.14 -5.53 -10.30
N ALA A 241 11.89 -6.71 -10.87
CA ALA A 241 12.57 -7.13 -12.09
C ALA A 241 12.22 -6.22 -13.28
N TRP A 242 10.96 -5.77 -13.36
CA TRP A 242 10.50 -4.82 -14.36
C TRP A 242 11.21 -3.46 -14.20
N ASP A 243 11.27 -2.88 -12.99
CA ASP A 243 12.04 -1.64 -12.74
C ASP A 243 13.51 -1.76 -13.16
N LEU A 244 14.13 -2.91 -12.94
CA LEU A 244 15.53 -3.13 -13.31
C LEU A 244 15.74 -3.24 -14.83
N ALA A 245 14.74 -3.75 -15.56
CA ALA A 245 14.79 -3.89 -17.01
C ALA A 245 14.35 -2.61 -17.75
N ASP A 246 13.56 -1.76 -17.10
CA ASP A 246 12.93 -0.60 -17.72
C ASP A 246 13.74 0.68 -17.52
N ASP A 247 14.38 1.14 -18.60
CA ASP A 247 15.08 2.42 -18.69
C ASP A 247 14.24 3.53 -19.37
N THR A 248 12.94 3.27 -19.56
CA THR A 248 12.00 4.17 -20.21
C THR A 248 11.81 5.46 -19.41
N SER A 249 11.99 6.61 -20.07
CA SER A 249 11.47 7.87 -19.55
C SER A 249 9.99 8.00 -19.91
N TYR A 250 9.15 8.24 -18.91
CA TYR A 250 7.72 8.42 -19.09
C TYR A 250 7.34 9.89 -19.23
N ALA A 251 6.27 10.15 -19.97
CA ALA A 251 5.68 11.48 -20.10
C ALA A 251 4.85 11.86 -18.87
N ASP A 252 4.56 13.15 -18.74
CA ASP A 252 3.57 13.63 -17.79
C ASP A 252 2.21 12.98 -18.09
N GLY A 253 1.67 12.28 -17.11
CA GLY A 253 0.44 11.53 -17.24
C GLY A 253 -0.35 11.47 -15.95
N ALA A 254 -1.50 10.82 -16.00
CA ALA A 254 -2.30 10.50 -14.84
C ALA A 254 -2.93 9.13 -15.04
N ALA A 255 -2.84 8.29 -14.01
CA ALA A 255 -3.56 7.05 -13.92
C ALA A 255 -4.50 7.13 -12.72
N ASN A 256 -5.69 6.57 -12.86
CA ASN A 256 -6.64 6.46 -11.77
C ASN A 256 -7.09 5.00 -11.64
N VAL A 257 -6.73 4.37 -10.51
CA VAL A 257 -7.08 2.98 -10.21
C VAL A 257 -8.58 2.73 -10.23
N THR A 258 -9.41 3.74 -9.89
CA THR A 258 -10.87 3.60 -9.91
C THR A 258 -11.50 3.86 -11.28
N SER A 259 -10.73 4.33 -12.27
CA SER A 259 -11.21 4.38 -13.66
C SER A 259 -11.30 2.99 -14.28
N MET A 260 -10.61 2.00 -13.71
CA MET A 260 -10.78 0.60 -14.07
C MET A 260 -11.99 0.01 -13.33
N GLU A 261 -13.03 -0.37 -14.07
CA GLU A 261 -14.31 -0.80 -13.51
C GLU A 261 -14.17 -1.95 -12.50
N SER A 262 -13.32 -2.93 -12.79
CA SER A 262 -13.14 -4.09 -11.89
C SER A 262 -12.54 -3.68 -10.53
N LEU A 263 -11.58 -2.76 -10.52
CA LEU A 263 -10.98 -2.24 -9.29
C LEU A 263 -11.99 -1.37 -8.51
N PHE A 264 -12.75 -0.53 -9.21
CA PHE A 264 -13.85 0.23 -8.59
C PHE A 264 -14.91 -0.67 -7.95
N ARG A 265 -15.28 -1.77 -8.61
CA ARG A 265 -16.23 -2.76 -8.08
C ARG A 265 -15.69 -3.43 -6.82
N LEU A 266 -14.42 -3.82 -6.78
CA LEU A 266 -13.80 -4.37 -5.56
C LEU A 266 -13.88 -3.40 -4.39
N GLN A 267 -13.53 -2.13 -4.61
CA GLN A 267 -13.58 -1.09 -3.58
C GLN A 267 -15.03 -0.84 -3.10
N SER A 268 -15.98 -0.73 -4.03
CA SER A 268 -17.39 -0.49 -3.72
C SER A 268 -18.03 -1.66 -2.96
N ALA A 269 -17.61 -2.89 -3.27
CA ALA A 269 -18.13 -4.10 -2.64
C ALA A 269 -17.77 -4.22 -1.15
N LEU A 270 -16.79 -3.47 -0.65
CA LEU A 270 -16.46 -3.43 0.78
C LEU A 270 -17.62 -2.92 1.64
N ALA A 271 -18.47 -2.04 1.08
CA ALA A 271 -19.65 -1.52 1.76
C ALA A 271 -20.87 -2.48 1.72
N ALA A 272 -20.73 -3.66 1.10
CA ALA A 272 -21.81 -4.63 1.02
C ALA A 272 -22.19 -5.17 2.42
N PRO A 273 -23.44 -5.64 2.60
CA PRO A 273 -23.85 -6.31 3.82
C PRO A 273 -22.98 -7.53 4.17
N ARG A 274 -23.19 -8.04 5.39
CA ARG A 274 -22.55 -9.28 5.86
C ARG A 274 -22.92 -10.44 4.93
N MET A 275 -21.91 -11.12 4.42
CA MET A 275 -22.07 -12.34 3.64
C MET A 275 -22.12 -13.55 4.56
N THR A 276 -22.88 -14.56 4.16
CA THR A 276 -22.71 -15.91 4.70
C THR A 276 -21.30 -16.43 4.40
N ASP A 277 -20.88 -17.47 5.12
CA ASP A 277 -19.54 -18.01 4.93
C ASP A 277 -19.32 -18.59 3.52
N ASP A 278 -20.36 -19.18 2.92
CA ASP A 278 -20.29 -19.74 1.57
C ASP A 278 -20.24 -18.66 0.50
N GLU A 279 -21.06 -17.61 0.63
CA GLU A 279 -21.01 -16.44 -0.26
C GLU A 279 -19.64 -15.76 -0.20
N LEU A 280 -19.07 -15.62 1.00
CA LEU A 280 -17.77 -14.99 1.16
C LEU A 280 -16.65 -15.87 0.58
N ARG A 281 -16.69 -17.19 0.79
CA ARG A 281 -15.74 -18.13 0.14
C ARG A 281 -15.80 -18.02 -1.38
N ALA A 282 -17.01 -18.00 -1.96
CA ALA A 282 -17.20 -17.84 -3.39
C ALA A 282 -16.72 -16.46 -3.90
N THR A 283 -16.96 -15.40 -3.13
CA THR A 283 -16.49 -14.04 -3.45
C THR A 283 -14.96 -13.96 -3.42
N LEU A 284 -14.32 -14.50 -2.39
CA LEU A 284 -12.86 -14.52 -2.27
C LEU A 284 -12.21 -15.33 -3.40
N GLN A 285 -12.83 -16.45 -3.81
CA GLN A 285 -12.35 -17.24 -4.95
C GLN A 285 -12.49 -16.46 -6.27
N THR A 286 -13.64 -15.82 -6.52
CA THR A 286 -13.85 -14.93 -7.68
C THR A 286 -12.83 -13.78 -7.70
N ASN A 287 -12.58 -13.16 -6.55
CA ASN A 287 -11.63 -12.08 -6.41
C ASN A 287 -10.18 -12.55 -6.67
N PHE A 288 -9.82 -13.76 -6.24
CA PHE A 288 -8.52 -14.34 -6.53
C PHE A 288 -8.33 -14.62 -8.02
N GLU A 289 -9.34 -15.15 -8.71
CA GLU A 289 -9.31 -15.35 -10.17
C GLU A 289 -9.17 -14.03 -10.93
N PHE A 290 -9.79 -12.95 -10.43
CA PHE A 290 -9.56 -11.60 -10.92
C PHE A 290 -8.08 -11.20 -10.77
N LEU A 291 -7.46 -11.42 -9.60
CA LEU A 291 -6.04 -11.09 -9.38
C LEU A 291 -5.11 -11.91 -10.28
N GLU A 292 -5.42 -13.17 -10.57
CA GLU A 292 -4.64 -13.97 -11.51
C GLU A 292 -4.67 -13.37 -12.93
N ARG A 293 -5.86 -12.98 -13.40
CA ARG A 293 -6.01 -12.31 -14.70
C ARG A 293 -5.34 -10.93 -14.72
N PHE A 294 -5.39 -10.22 -13.60
CA PHE A 294 -4.75 -8.90 -13.48
C PHE A 294 -3.23 -9.01 -13.52
N ALA A 295 -2.66 -10.03 -12.85
CA ALA A 295 -1.24 -10.36 -12.94
C ALA A 295 -0.81 -10.71 -14.37
N GLN A 296 -1.63 -11.50 -15.08
CA GLN A 296 -1.37 -11.83 -16.49
C GLN A 296 -1.37 -10.60 -17.40
N ALA A 297 -2.28 -9.64 -17.17
CA ALA A 297 -2.33 -8.41 -17.95
C ALA A 297 -1.08 -7.54 -17.75
N TRP A 298 -0.66 -7.32 -16.50
CA TRP A 298 0.59 -6.61 -16.22
C TRP A 298 1.82 -7.30 -16.79
N GLN A 299 1.87 -8.63 -16.67
CA GLN A 299 2.93 -9.44 -17.26
C GLN A 299 2.97 -9.28 -18.78
N ALA A 300 1.82 -9.37 -19.46
CA ALA A 300 1.75 -9.22 -20.91
C ALA A 300 2.23 -7.84 -21.36
N GLN A 301 1.81 -6.77 -20.68
CA GLN A 301 2.25 -5.41 -20.98
C GLN A 301 3.76 -5.26 -20.81
N ALA A 302 4.32 -5.68 -19.67
CA ALA A 302 5.74 -5.54 -19.41
C ALA A 302 6.58 -6.39 -20.37
N CYS A 303 6.20 -7.65 -20.60
CA CYS A 303 6.92 -8.55 -21.51
C CYS A 303 6.84 -8.12 -22.97
N ALA A 304 5.80 -7.39 -23.39
CA ALA A 304 5.73 -6.80 -24.72
C ALA A 304 6.81 -5.72 -24.93
N ALA A 305 7.11 -4.92 -23.90
CA ALA A 305 8.18 -3.94 -23.92
C ALA A 305 9.56 -4.57 -23.61
N HIS A 306 9.59 -5.59 -22.75
CA HIS A 306 10.79 -6.20 -22.19
C HIS A 306 10.74 -7.74 -22.29
N PRO A 307 10.99 -8.33 -23.48
CA PRO A 307 10.79 -9.76 -23.73
C PRO A 307 11.66 -10.71 -22.89
N SER A 308 12.76 -10.21 -22.31
CA SER A 308 13.66 -10.97 -21.43
C SER A 308 13.14 -11.09 -19.99
N LEU A 309 12.06 -10.38 -19.61
CA LEU A 309 11.50 -10.48 -18.27
C LEU A 309 10.99 -11.89 -17.99
N ALA A 310 11.41 -12.42 -16.84
CA ALA A 310 10.87 -13.67 -16.34
C ALA A 310 9.38 -13.51 -16.03
N ARG A 311 8.59 -14.52 -16.40
CA ARG A 311 7.15 -14.54 -16.13
C ARG A 311 6.90 -14.84 -14.64
N ALA A 312 6.06 -14.03 -14.02
CA ALA A 312 5.57 -14.19 -12.66
C ALA A 312 4.49 -15.27 -12.57
N VAL A 313 3.63 -15.36 -13.59
CA VAL A 313 2.47 -16.25 -13.66
C VAL A 313 2.42 -16.99 -14.99
N PRO A 314 1.79 -18.18 -15.04
CA PRO A 314 1.48 -18.83 -16.31
C PRO A 314 0.61 -17.94 -17.19
N ASP A 315 0.78 -18.07 -18.50
CA ASP A 315 -0.05 -17.36 -19.46
C ASP A 315 -1.51 -17.80 -19.37
N GLY A 316 -2.41 -16.82 -19.45
CA GLY A 316 -3.83 -17.08 -19.58
C GLY A 316 -4.18 -17.56 -20.98
N THR A 317 -5.24 -18.36 -21.10
CA THR A 317 -5.81 -18.78 -22.38
C THR A 317 -6.94 -17.86 -22.87
N GLY A 318 -7.29 -16.84 -22.09
CA GLY A 318 -8.37 -15.90 -22.37
C GLY A 318 -7.88 -14.53 -22.84
N GLU A 319 -8.83 -13.66 -23.20
CA GLU A 319 -8.51 -12.28 -23.57
C GLU A 319 -7.86 -11.53 -22.39
N PRO A 320 -6.75 -10.81 -22.63
CA PRO A 320 -6.11 -9.99 -21.60
C PRO A 320 -7.09 -8.98 -21.01
N MET A 321 -6.98 -8.75 -19.70
CA MET A 321 -7.73 -7.69 -19.05
C MET A 321 -7.26 -6.33 -19.56
N ASP A 322 -8.20 -5.44 -19.90
CA ASP A 322 -7.87 -4.08 -20.31
C ASP A 322 -7.36 -3.27 -19.09
N ILE A 323 -6.11 -2.85 -19.19
CA ILE A 323 -5.40 -2.03 -18.20
C ILE A 323 -4.91 -0.70 -18.80
N SER A 324 -5.46 -0.31 -19.96
CA SER A 324 -5.08 0.91 -20.67
C SER A 324 -5.23 2.18 -19.82
N ALA A 325 -6.26 2.25 -18.97
CA ALA A 325 -6.48 3.34 -18.02
C ALA A 325 -5.38 3.51 -16.95
N LEU A 326 -4.48 2.53 -16.84
CA LEU A 326 -3.37 2.46 -15.89
C LEU A 326 -2.01 2.49 -16.59
N THR A 327 -1.99 2.79 -17.88
CA THR A 327 -0.76 2.89 -18.68
C THR A 327 -0.30 4.34 -18.77
N VAL A 328 0.99 4.56 -18.55
CA VAL A 328 1.67 5.86 -18.69
C VAL A 328 2.43 5.84 -20.02
N ALA A 329 2.24 6.86 -20.84
CA ALA A 329 2.89 6.95 -22.14
C ALA A 329 4.41 7.19 -22.00
N PRO A 330 5.26 6.54 -22.81
CA PRO A 330 6.67 6.92 -22.92
C PRO A 330 6.82 8.36 -23.41
N ALA A 331 7.82 9.09 -22.90
CA ALA A 331 8.11 10.47 -23.32
C ALA A 331 8.47 10.56 -24.81
N SER A 332 9.00 9.49 -25.41
CA SER A 332 9.29 9.39 -26.84
C SER A 332 8.04 9.34 -27.72
N ALA A 333 6.88 8.93 -27.19
CA ALA A 333 5.64 8.77 -27.94
C ALA A 333 4.85 10.09 -28.11
N LEU A 334 5.27 11.17 -27.45
CA LEU A 334 4.65 12.49 -27.55
C LEU A 334 5.38 13.44 -28.53
N ARG A 335 6.31 12.93 -29.34
CA ARG A 335 7.06 13.70 -30.34
C ARG A 335 6.48 13.60 -31.74
#